data_AF-A0A8J6EEL4-F1
#
_entry.id   AF-A0A8J6EEL4-F1
#
_cell.length_a   1.000
_cell.length_b   1.000
_cell.length_c   1.000
_cell.angle_alpha   90.00
_cell.angle_beta   90.00
_cell.angle_gamma   90.00
#
_symmetry.space_group_name_H-M   'P 1'
#
loop_
_entity.id
_entity.type
_entity.pdbx_description
1 polymer ?
#
loop_
_entity_poly.entity_id
_entity_poly.type
_entity_poly.pdbx_seq_one_letter_code
_entity_poly.pdbx_strand_id
1 'polypeptide(L)'
;MSEQCKTHFIQDTCFYECSPNLGPWIVQADQQWRKERILDVPLCKEDCEAWYNDCSAAYTCKDNWHKGWNWTSGTNECPLGTSCRKFTAVFPSASDFCEKVWTNSYKFTESTRGSGRCMQLWFQNDDVTPNVRVAEYYAAVKGSAHSLRLALLMMLVPLFTLLAL
;
A
#
# COMPACT_ATOMS: atom_id res chain seq x y z
N MET A 1 18.45 -6.44 11.50
CA MET A 1 17.74 -6.84 10.26
C MET A 1 18.78 -7.44 9.32
N SER A 2 18.47 -8.51 8.59
CA SER A 2 19.40 -9.04 7.56
C SER A 2 19.48 -8.07 6.37
N GLU A 3 20.57 -8.14 5.60
CA GLU A 3 20.71 -7.29 4.40
C GLU A 3 19.61 -7.56 3.37
N GLN A 4 19.24 -8.83 3.13
CA GLN A 4 18.15 -9.19 2.21
C GLN A 4 16.81 -8.54 2.62
N CYS A 5 16.43 -8.63 3.90
CA CYS A 5 15.23 -7.99 4.42
C CYS A 5 15.30 -6.45 4.28
N LYS A 6 16.45 -5.86 4.62
CA LYS A 6 16.66 -4.41 4.53
C LYS A 6 16.54 -3.88 3.10
N THR A 7 17.05 -4.62 2.12
CA THR A 7 16.97 -4.27 0.70
C THR A 7 15.52 -4.08 0.23
N HIS A 8 14.57 -4.88 0.72
CA HIS A 8 13.15 -4.68 0.40
C HIS A 8 12.58 -3.38 0.98
N PHE A 9 12.94 -3.02 2.21
CA PHE A 9 12.52 -1.72 2.79
C PHE A 9 13.11 -0.53 2.03
N ILE A 10 14.34 -0.67 1.52
CA ILE A 10 14.94 0.34 0.63
C ILE A 10 14.15 0.43 -0.68
N GLN A 11 13.82 -0.71 -1.30
CA GLN A 11 13.06 -0.73 -2.55
C GLN A 11 11.63 -0.17 -2.39
N ASP A 12 10.97 -0.50 -1.28
CA ASP A 12 9.69 0.10 -0.87
C ASP A 12 9.80 1.63 -0.77
N THR A 13 10.84 2.13 -0.10
CA THR A 13 11.09 3.57 0.00
C THR A 13 11.29 4.19 -1.39
N CYS A 14 12.11 3.58 -2.26
CA CYS A 14 12.29 4.03 -3.64
C CYS A 14 10.97 4.06 -4.41
N PHE A 15 10.15 3.02 -4.30
CA PHE A 15 8.85 2.97 -4.98
C PHE A 15 7.89 4.04 -4.46
N TYR A 16 7.79 4.19 -3.13
CA TYR A 16 6.92 5.17 -2.50
C TYR A 16 7.30 6.62 -2.87
N GLU A 17 8.60 6.95 -2.82
CA GLU A 17 9.08 8.32 -3.03
C GLU A 17 9.25 8.67 -4.53
N CYS A 18 9.52 7.70 -5.40
CA CYS A 18 9.91 7.98 -6.79
C CYS A 18 8.86 7.55 -7.84
N SER A 19 7.91 6.66 -7.53
CA SER A 19 7.01 6.12 -8.54
C SER A 19 5.99 7.17 -9.02
N PRO A 20 5.97 7.52 -10.32
CA PRO A 20 4.97 8.44 -10.87
C PRO A 20 3.62 7.73 -11.13
N ASN A 21 3.53 6.42 -10.89
CA ASN A 21 2.40 5.58 -11.27
C ASN A 21 1.43 5.31 -10.11
N LEU A 22 1.62 5.97 -8.96
CA LEU A 22 0.80 5.79 -7.76
C LEU A 22 -0.51 6.59 -7.75
N GLY A 23 -0.69 7.51 -8.72
CA GLY A 23 -1.83 8.43 -8.81
C GLY A 23 -3.21 7.82 -8.48
N PRO A 24 -3.60 6.66 -9.03
CA PRO A 24 -4.91 6.07 -8.75
C PRO A 24 -5.18 5.77 -7.27
N TRP A 25 -4.16 5.66 -6.41
CA TRP A 25 -4.27 5.29 -5.00
C TRP A 25 -3.92 6.41 -4.03
N ILE A 26 -3.63 7.60 -4.53
CA ILE A 26 -3.39 8.77 -3.70
C ILE A 26 -4.72 9.23 -3.09
N VAL A 27 -4.73 9.38 -1.76
CA VAL A 27 -5.86 9.87 -0.97
C VAL A 27 -5.39 10.99 -0.05
N GLN A 28 -6.31 11.88 0.35
CA GLN A 28 -6.01 12.90 1.35
C GLN A 28 -5.68 12.25 2.70
N ALA A 29 -4.65 12.77 3.36
CA ALA A 29 -4.23 12.36 4.68
C ALA A 29 -4.48 13.50 5.67
N ASP A 30 -5.21 13.21 6.74
CA ASP A 30 -5.45 14.16 7.83
C ASP A 30 -4.29 14.08 8.86
N GLN A 31 -3.09 14.45 8.44
CA GLN A 31 -1.89 14.40 9.27
C GLN A 31 -1.04 15.69 9.11
N GLN A 32 -0.44 16.16 10.22
CA GLN A 32 0.33 17.40 10.22
C GLN A 32 1.53 17.42 9.27
N TRP A 33 2.10 16.25 8.96
CA TRP A 33 3.36 16.11 8.21
C TRP A 33 3.17 15.64 6.76
N ARG A 34 1.94 15.30 6.35
CA ARG A 34 1.65 14.77 5.01
C ARG A 34 0.21 15.08 4.63
N LYS A 35 0.02 15.74 3.48
CA LYS A 35 -1.32 16.07 2.94
C LYS A 35 -1.96 14.92 2.18
N GLU A 36 -1.15 14.03 1.62
CA GLU A 36 -1.60 12.93 0.76
C GLU A 36 -0.81 11.67 1.03
N ARG A 37 -1.45 10.50 0.99
CA ARG A 37 -0.80 9.19 1.11
C ARG A 37 -1.34 8.23 0.07
N ILE A 38 -0.63 7.12 -0.14
CA ILE A 38 -1.19 5.97 -0.85
C ILE A 38 -2.05 5.10 0.08
N LEU A 39 -3.10 4.50 -0.47
CA LEU A 39 -3.94 3.54 0.21
C LEU A 39 -4.36 2.42 -0.75
N ASP A 40 -4.26 1.17 -0.29
CA ASP A 40 -4.66 -0.04 -1.01
C ASP A 40 -3.99 -0.21 -2.39
N VAL A 41 -2.72 0.16 -2.52
CA VAL A 41 -1.95 -0.10 -3.75
C VAL A 41 -1.82 -1.63 -3.94
N PRO A 42 -2.28 -2.20 -5.07
CA PRO A 42 -2.31 -3.65 -5.27
C PRO A 42 -0.90 -4.16 -5.49
N LEU A 43 -0.26 -4.69 -4.45
CA LEU A 43 1.09 -5.22 -4.55
C LEU A 43 1.05 -6.60 -5.20
N CYS A 44 1.97 -6.87 -6.13
CA CYS A 44 2.06 -8.19 -6.74
C CYS A 44 2.42 -9.25 -5.70
N LYS A 45 1.88 -10.46 -5.92
CA LYS A 45 2.06 -11.60 -5.03
C LYS A 45 3.52 -11.85 -4.68
N GLU A 46 4.37 -11.94 -5.72
CA GLU A 46 5.78 -12.28 -5.58
C GLU A 46 6.57 -11.21 -4.83
N ASP A 47 6.27 -9.92 -5.03
CA ASP A 47 6.92 -8.82 -4.30
C ASP A 47 6.64 -8.90 -2.80
N CYS A 48 5.38 -9.13 -2.42
CA CYS A 48 4.99 -9.23 -1.03
C CYS A 48 5.53 -10.51 -0.36
N GLU A 49 5.42 -11.66 -1.03
CA GLU A 49 5.89 -12.94 -0.50
C GLU A 49 7.42 -12.95 -0.35
N ALA A 50 8.16 -12.45 -1.34
CA ALA A 50 9.62 -12.38 -1.26
C ALA A 50 10.08 -11.46 -0.10
N TRP A 51 9.46 -10.29 0.05
CA TRP A 51 9.77 -9.38 1.14
C TRP A 51 9.52 -10.04 2.51
N TYR A 52 8.35 -10.66 2.69
CA TYR A 52 8.03 -11.37 3.92
C TYR A 52 9.03 -12.50 4.23
N ASN A 53 9.35 -13.32 3.23
CA ASN A 53 10.22 -14.48 3.38
C ASN A 53 11.64 -14.08 3.77
N ASP A 54 12.22 -13.06 3.12
CA ASP A 54 13.55 -12.56 3.41
C ASP A 54 13.65 -11.89 4.80
N CYS A 55 12.50 -11.43 5.34
CA CYS A 55 12.38 -10.89 6.69
C CYS A 55 11.99 -11.91 7.76
N SER A 56 11.63 -13.15 7.40
CA SER A 56 11.08 -14.16 8.32
C SER A 56 11.95 -14.43 9.57
N ALA A 57 13.27 -14.38 9.40
CA ALA A 57 14.22 -14.59 10.50
C ALA A 57 14.47 -13.34 11.37
N ALA A 58 14.03 -12.16 10.92
CA ALA A 58 14.22 -10.90 11.62
C ALA A 58 13.32 -10.80 12.86
N TYR A 59 13.43 -9.67 13.55
CA TYR A 59 12.66 -9.35 14.74
C TYR A 59 12.03 -7.97 14.62
N THR A 60 10.87 -7.80 15.24
CA THR A 60 10.22 -6.51 15.43
C THR A 60 9.39 -6.54 16.72
N CYS A 61 9.00 -5.37 17.21
CA CYS A 61 8.14 -5.21 18.38
C CYS A 61 6.74 -4.71 18.03
N LYS A 62 6.46 -4.43 16.74
CA LYS A 62 5.21 -3.80 16.28
C LYS A 62 4.79 -4.32 14.90
N ASP A 63 3.48 -4.34 14.68
CA ASP A 63 2.83 -4.66 13.41
C ASP A 63 2.50 -3.41 12.56
N ASN A 64 2.34 -2.25 13.19
CA ASN A 64 2.15 -0.97 12.51
C ASN A 64 3.36 -0.06 12.72
N TRP A 65 4.07 0.26 11.64
CA TRP A 65 5.32 1.02 11.67
C TRP A 65 5.14 2.50 11.33
N HIS A 66 3.92 2.95 10.98
CA HIS A 66 3.64 4.38 10.83
C HIS A 66 3.52 5.13 12.16
N LYS A 67 3.09 4.46 13.24
CA LYS A 67 2.73 5.15 14.50
C LYS A 67 3.05 4.37 15.75
N GLY A 68 3.15 5.11 16.85
CA GLY A 68 3.33 4.56 18.20
C GLY A 68 4.72 3.95 18.40
N TRP A 69 5.75 4.57 17.85
CA TRP A 69 7.15 4.38 18.23
C TRP A 69 7.51 5.33 19.38
N ASN A 70 8.53 4.98 20.16
CA ASN A 70 9.19 5.93 21.06
C ASN A 70 10.24 6.72 20.28
N TRP A 71 10.18 8.05 20.31
CA TRP A 71 11.08 8.95 19.59
C TRP A 71 11.99 9.79 20.51
N THR A 72 12.04 9.47 21.81
CA THR A 72 12.74 10.27 22.83
C THR A 72 14.24 10.44 22.54
N SER A 73 14.87 9.45 21.89
CA SER A 73 16.29 9.48 21.51
C SER A 73 16.57 10.14 20.16
N GLY A 74 15.53 10.58 19.43
CA GLY A 74 15.64 11.13 18.08
C GLY A 74 15.57 10.08 16.95
N THR A 75 15.64 8.79 17.28
CA THR A 75 15.36 7.66 16.38
C THR A 75 14.20 6.84 16.92
N ASN A 76 13.55 6.03 16.07
CA ASN A 76 12.44 5.22 16.50
C ASN A 76 12.90 4.00 17.32
N GLU A 77 12.37 3.87 18.53
CA GLU A 77 12.60 2.77 19.44
C GLU A 77 11.29 2.07 19.79
N CYS A 78 11.39 0.79 20.19
CA CYS A 78 10.25 0.03 20.66
C CYS A 78 9.57 0.73 21.85
N PRO A 79 8.23 0.77 21.90
CA PRO A 79 7.51 1.37 23.02
C PRO A 79 7.83 0.66 24.33
N LEU A 80 7.75 1.41 25.44
CA LEU A 80 7.92 0.86 26.77
C LEU A 80 6.95 -0.30 27.02
N GLY A 81 7.44 -1.37 27.65
CA GLY A 81 6.64 -2.57 27.93
C GLY A 81 6.39 -3.50 26.74
N THR A 82 7.00 -3.22 25.58
CA THR A 82 6.97 -4.14 24.44
C THR A 82 8.26 -4.96 24.36
N SER A 83 8.16 -6.17 23.81
CA SER A 83 9.30 -7.08 23.62
C SER A 83 9.49 -7.37 22.13
N CYS A 84 10.75 -7.44 21.71
CA CYS A 84 11.10 -7.90 20.37
C CYS A 84 10.69 -9.36 20.18
N ARG A 85 9.95 -9.64 19.11
CA ARG A 85 9.46 -10.96 18.73
C ARG A 85 9.92 -11.28 17.31
N LYS A 86 9.96 -12.57 16.97
CA LYS A 86 10.20 -13.01 15.59
C LYS A 86 9.22 -12.32 14.64
N PHE A 87 9.71 -11.93 13.47
CA PHE A 87 8.92 -11.25 12.45
C PHE A 87 7.64 -12.03 12.11
N THR A 88 7.77 -13.35 11.91
CA THR A 88 6.66 -14.28 11.65
C THR A 88 5.67 -14.43 12.81
N ALA A 89 6.07 -14.07 14.04
CA ALA A 89 5.16 -14.07 15.18
C ALA A 89 4.32 -12.78 15.23
N VAL A 90 4.84 -11.67 14.69
CA VAL A 90 4.15 -10.38 14.63
C VAL A 90 3.29 -10.29 13.38
N PHE A 91 3.80 -10.80 12.25
CA PHE A 91 3.11 -10.88 10.97
C PHE A 91 2.95 -12.36 10.59
N PRO A 92 1.76 -12.98 10.75
CA PRO A 92 1.57 -14.40 10.51
C PRO A 92 1.64 -14.84 9.03
N SER A 93 1.45 -13.90 8.09
CA SER A 93 1.49 -14.15 6.65
C SER A 93 2.09 -12.96 5.89
N ALA A 94 2.44 -13.17 4.62
CA ALA A 94 2.88 -12.10 3.74
C ALA A 94 1.80 -11.00 3.58
N SER A 95 0.53 -11.40 3.38
CA SER A 95 -0.59 -10.45 3.30
C SER A 95 -0.74 -9.63 4.57
N ASP A 96 -0.66 -10.26 5.74
CA ASP A 96 -0.73 -9.56 7.03
C ASP A 96 0.39 -8.53 7.17
N PHE A 97 1.61 -8.91 6.76
CA PHE A 97 2.76 -8.03 6.75
C PHE A 97 2.59 -6.82 5.82
N CYS A 98 2.42 -7.06 4.51
CA CYS A 98 2.41 -5.99 3.51
C CYS A 98 1.26 -5.01 3.71
N GLU A 99 0.12 -5.48 4.21
CA GLU A 99 -1.03 -4.63 4.50
C GLU A 99 -0.87 -3.83 5.80
N LYS A 100 -0.29 -4.40 6.86
CA LYS A 100 -0.26 -3.73 8.17
C LYS A 100 0.95 -2.84 8.40
N VAL A 101 2.13 -3.22 7.91
CA VAL A 101 3.40 -2.53 8.24
C VAL A 101 3.29 -1.03 7.99
N TRP A 102 2.67 -0.63 6.88
CA TRP A 102 2.43 0.76 6.50
C TRP A 102 0.94 1.15 6.53
N THR A 103 0.15 0.57 7.44
CA THR A 103 -1.26 0.96 7.66
C THR A 103 -2.07 1.02 6.35
N ASN A 104 -2.12 -0.09 5.63
CA ASN A 104 -2.84 -0.26 4.37
C ASN A 104 -2.33 0.63 3.23
N SER A 105 -1.06 1.06 3.24
CA SER A 105 -0.44 1.62 2.02
C SER A 105 -0.55 0.63 0.85
N TYR A 106 -0.32 -0.65 1.12
CA TYR A 106 -0.48 -1.73 0.16
C TYR A 106 -1.66 -2.62 0.50
N LYS A 107 -2.17 -3.27 -0.54
CA LYS A 107 -3.12 -4.36 -0.49
C LYS A 107 -2.51 -5.58 -1.17
N PHE A 108 -2.49 -6.72 -0.50
CA PHE A 108 -2.00 -7.95 -1.11
C PHE A 108 -2.95 -8.40 -2.23
N THR A 109 -2.39 -8.97 -3.29
CA THR A 109 -3.17 -9.53 -4.39
C THR A 109 -2.62 -10.88 -4.82
N GLU A 110 -3.48 -11.74 -5.37
CA GLU A 110 -3.07 -12.98 -6.04
C GLU A 110 -2.56 -12.73 -7.47
N SER A 111 -2.55 -11.47 -7.93
CA SER A 111 -2.04 -11.14 -9.26
C SER A 111 -0.53 -11.26 -9.26
N THR A 112 -0.01 -11.92 -10.29
CA THR A 112 1.43 -12.14 -10.46
C THR A 112 2.09 -10.97 -11.19
N ARG A 113 3.40 -10.83 -11.01
CA ARG A 113 4.24 -9.91 -11.80
C ARG A 113 3.97 -10.05 -13.30
N GLY A 114 3.93 -8.92 -14.01
CA GLY A 114 3.68 -8.88 -15.45
C GLY A 114 2.21 -9.02 -15.88
N SER A 115 1.28 -9.33 -14.96
CA SER A 115 -0.16 -9.42 -15.27
C SER A 115 -0.81 -8.10 -15.72
N GLY A 116 -0.17 -6.96 -15.43
CA GLY A 116 -0.76 -5.62 -15.61
C GLY A 116 -1.90 -5.33 -14.61
N ARG A 117 -2.01 -6.11 -13.52
CA ARG A 117 -3.08 -5.98 -12.51
C ARG A 117 -2.59 -5.65 -11.10
N CYS A 118 -1.29 -5.64 -10.88
CA CYS A 118 -0.64 -5.33 -9.61
C CYS A 118 0.65 -4.54 -9.84
N MET A 119 0.99 -3.69 -8.89
CA MET A 119 2.22 -2.91 -8.84
C MET A 119 3.39 -3.79 -8.43
N GLN A 120 4.50 -3.61 -9.13
CA GLN A 120 5.77 -4.29 -8.89
C GLN A 120 6.73 -3.31 -8.22
N LEU A 121 7.32 -3.72 -7.11
CA LEU A 121 8.42 -2.98 -6.47
C LEU A 121 9.72 -3.26 -7.22
N TRP A 122 9.91 -4.51 -7.65
CA TRP A 122 11.10 -4.96 -8.35
C TRP A 122 10.83 -5.15 -9.85
N PHE A 123 11.62 -4.49 -10.70
CA PHE A 123 11.61 -4.66 -12.15
C PHE A 123 12.97 -4.29 -12.74
N GLN A 124 13.26 -4.75 -13.96
CA GLN A 124 14.49 -4.39 -14.67
C GLN A 124 14.42 -2.94 -15.16
N ASN A 125 15.57 -2.26 -15.23
CA ASN A 125 15.70 -0.85 -15.58
C ASN A 125 15.54 -0.57 -17.09
N ASP A 126 14.85 -1.43 -17.82
CA ASP A 126 14.77 -1.36 -19.27
C ASP A 126 13.60 -0.45 -19.66
N ASP A 127 13.93 0.79 -20.04
CA ASP A 127 13.16 1.94 -20.58
C ASP A 127 11.71 2.23 -20.13
N VAL A 128 10.86 1.25 -19.79
CA VAL A 128 9.47 1.44 -19.39
C VAL A 128 9.10 0.54 -18.20
N THR A 129 8.79 1.17 -17.06
CA THR A 129 8.29 0.46 -15.88
C THR A 129 6.99 -0.30 -16.18
N PRO A 130 6.82 -1.54 -15.70
CA PRO A 130 5.58 -2.31 -15.90
C PRO A 130 4.37 -1.68 -15.19
N ASN A 131 4.61 -0.74 -14.28
CA ASN A 131 3.60 -0.08 -13.47
C ASN A 131 2.76 0.95 -14.26
N VAL A 132 3.21 1.39 -15.44
CA VAL A 132 2.42 2.29 -16.31
C VAL A 132 1.08 1.66 -16.67
N ARG A 133 1.09 0.43 -17.19
CA ARG A 133 -0.14 -0.28 -17.61
C ARG A 133 -1.09 -0.55 -16.43
N VAL A 134 -0.52 -0.79 -15.25
CA VAL A 134 -1.28 -1.02 -14.02
C VAL A 134 -2.00 0.27 -13.63
N ALA A 135 -1.28 1.40 -13.59
CA ALA A 135 -1.87 2.69 -13.26
C ALA A 135 -2.97 3.10 -14.25
N GLU A 136 -2.73 2.96 -15.56
CA GLU A 136 -3.71 3.25 -16.61
C GLU A 136 -4.99 2.43 -16.44
N TYR A 137 -4.85 1.13 -16.18
CA TYR A 137 -5.99 0.26 -15.95
C TYR A 137 -6.83 0.72 -14.75
N TYR A 138 -6.20 0.94 -13.59
CA TYR A 138 -6.96 1.33 -12.39
C TYR A 138 -7.50 2.76 -12.46
N ALA A 139 -6.83 3.67 -13.18
CA ALA A 139 -7.38 4.99 -13.50
C ALA A 139 -8.67 4.88 -14.31
N ALA A 140 -8.68 4.04 -15.36
CA ALA A 140 -9.86 3.82 -16.20
C ALA A 140 -11.02 3.16 -15.42
N VAL A 141 -10.72 2.16 -14.57
CA VAL A 141 -11.73 1.50 -13.72
C VAL A 141 -12.35 2.48 -12.73
N LYS A 142 -11.53 3.28 -12.02
CA LYS A 142 -12.03 4.28 -11.06
C LYS A 142 -12.82 5.40 -11.73
N GLY A 143 -12.36 5.87 -12.89
CA GLY A 143 -13.07 6.86 -13.69
C GLY A 143 -14.45 6.39 -14.14
N SER A 144 -14.54 5.15 -14.65
CA SER A 144 -15.80 4.54 -15.08
C SER A 144 -16.79 4.37 -13.92
N ALA A 145 -16.31 3.93 -12.75
CA ALA A 145 -17.13 3.79 -11.55
C ALA A 145 -17.68 5.15 -11.06
N HIS A 146 -16.88 6.22 -11.17
CA HIS A 146 -17.32 7.57 -10.81
C HIS A 146 -18.44 8.06 -11.74
N SER A 147 -18.28 7.88 -13.06
CA SER A 147 -19.29 8.25 -14.06
C SER A 147 -20.62 7.53 -13.85
N LEU A 148 -20.59 6.22 -13.56
CA LEU A 148 -21.79 5.43 -13.29
C LEU A 148 -22.54 5.90 -12.03
N ARG A 149 -21.80 6.22 -10.95
CA ARG A 149 -22.40 6.76 -9.72
C ARG A 149 -23.10 8.10 -9.97
N LEU A 150 -22.47 8.99 -10.75
CA LEU A 150 -23.05 10.30 -11.06
C LEU A 150 -24.32 10.16 -11.91
N ALA A 151 -24.31 9.27 -12.90
CA ALA A 151 -25.49 8.96 -13.72
C ALA A 151 -26.65 8.41 -12.87
N LEU A 152 -26.37 7.48 -11.96
CA LEU A 152 -27.38 6.91 -11.05
C LEU A 152 -27.96 7.98 -10.10
N LEU A 153 -27.12 8.87 -9.55
CA LEU A 153 -27.58 9.98 -8.72
C LEU A 153 -28.51 10.92 -9.50
N MET A 154 -28.17 11.28 -10.74
CA MET A 154 -29.02 12.12 -11.59
C MET A 154 -30.38 11.46 -11.91
N MET A 155 -30.42 10.13 -12.06
CA MET A 155 -31.67 9.38 -12.29
C MET A 155 -32.58 9.31 -11.04
N LEU A 156 -32.04 9.53 -9.84
CA LEU A 156 -32.81 9.54 -8.58
C LEU A 156 -33.41 10.93 -8.24
N VAL A 157 -32.85 12.02 -8.77
CA VAL A 157 -33.36 13.39 -8.58
C VAL A 157 -34.82 13.58 -9.03
N PRO A 158 -35.30 13.03 -10.17
CA PRO A 158 -36.70 13.20 -10.57
C PRO A 158 -37.70 12.41 -9.71
N LEU A 159 -37.27 11.38 -8.96
CA LEU A 159 -38.18 10.62 -8.09
C LEU A 159 -38.61 11.42 -6.85
N PHE A 160 -37.72 12.25 -6.29
CA PHE A 160 -38.01 13.07 -5.12
C PHE A 160 -38.87 14.30 -5.42
N THR A 161 -38.87 14.79 -6.67
CA THR A 161 -39.73 15.91 -7.08
C THR A 161 -41.16 15.46 -7.41
N LEU A 162 -41.36 14.21 -7.82
CA LEU A 162 -42.69 13.61 -8.06
C LEU A 162 -43.39 13.07 -6.80
N LEU A 163 -42.64 12.78 -5.72
CA LEU A 163 -43.19 12.36 -4.42
C LEU A 163 -43.48 13.52 -3.46
N ALA A 164 -43.10 14.75 -3.82
CA ALA A 164 -43.31 15.97 -3.04
C ALA A 164 -44.44 16.88 -3.58
N LEU A 165 -45.24 16.37 -4.52
CA LEU A 165 -46.45 17.00 -5.08
C LEU A 165 -47.70 16.23 -4.65
#